data_AF-A0A936BHV5-F1
#
_entry.id   AF-A0A936BHV5-F1
#
_cell.length_a   1.000
_cell.length_b   1.000
_cell.length_c   1.000
_cell.angle_alpha   90.00
_cell.angle_beta   90.00
_cell.angle_gamma   90.00
#
_symmetry.space_group_name_H-M   'P 1'
#
loop_
_entity.id
_entity.type
_entity.pdbx_description
1 polymer ?
#
loop_
_entity_poly.entity_id
_entity_poly.type
_entity_poly.pdbx_seq_one_letter_code
_entity_poly.pdbx_strand_id
1 'polypeptide(L)'
;MIDMVLVAENNVTLMRAICGLERYRLAHRCYPETLAELAPAYVDAVPRDVIDGQPLRYRRLADGAFKLFSVGLNGTDDDGSPSDWKTDEGRRTGDWCWPQPAK
;
A
#
# COMPACT_ATOMS: atom_id res chain seq x y z
N MET A 1 3.12 21.91 2.15
CA MET A 1 3.54 21.74 0.75
C MET A 1 4.20 20.37 0.54
N ILE A 2 5.09 19.93 1.45
CA ILE A 2 5.73 18.60 1.42
C ILE A 2 4.70 17.46 1.56
N ASP A 3 3.72 17.58 2.47
CA ASP A 3 2.70 16.54 2.73
C ASP A 3 1.96 16.10 1.45
N MET A 4 1.65 17.04 0.55
CA MET A 4 0.93 16.75 -0.71
C MET A 4 1.78 15.95 -1.70
N VAL A 5 3.11 16.17 -1.72
CA VAL A 5 4.03 15.40 -2.58
C VAL A 5 4.12 13.96 -2.08
N LEU A 6 4.26 13.76 -0.76
CA LEU A 6 4.32 12.44 -0.16
C LEU A 6 3.03 11.65 -0.40
N VAL A 7 1.86 12.30 -0.28
CA VAL A 7 0.57 11.66 -0.61
C VAL A 7 0.52 11.22 -2.07
N ALA A 8 0.96 12.07 -3.01
CA ALA A 8 0.94 11.75 -4.43
C ALA A 8 1.91 10.60 -4.78
N GLU A 9 3.13 10.65 -4.24
CA GLU A 9 4.13 9.60 -4.44
C GLU A 9 3.66 8.27 -3.83
N ASN A 10 3.11 8.29 -2.62
CA ASN A 10 2.53 7.10 -2.00
C ASN A 10 1.43 6.48 -2.88
N ASN A 11 0.50 7.30 -3.38
CA ASN A 11 -0.57 6.81 -4.24
C ASN A 11 -0.02 6.15 -5.51
N VAL A 12 0.99 6.74 -6.16
CA VAL A 12 1.65 6.14 -7.33
C VAL A 12 2.30 4.81 -6.97
N THR A 13 3.00 4.73 -5.84
CA THR A 13 3.65 3.51 -5.36
C THR A 13 2.63 2.41 -5.04
N LEU A 14 1.55 2.72 -4.32
CA LEU A 14 0.45 1.80 -4.05
C LEU A 14 -0.16 1.28 -5.36
N MET A 15 -0.49 2.17 -6.31
CA MET A 15 -1.08 1.78 -7.59
C MET A 15 -0.17 0.86 -8.40
N ARG A 16 1.15 1.11 -8.42
CA ARG A 16 2.12 0.21 -9.07
C ARG A 16 2.11 -1.18 -8.46
N ALA A 17 2.11 -1.27 -7.12
CA ALA A 17 2.03 -2.54 -6.42
C ALA A 17 0.72 -3.29 -6.72
N ILE A 18 -0.42 -2.59 -6.72
CA ILE A 18 -1.74 -3.16 -7.03
C ILE A 18 -1.79 -3.70 -8.46
N CYS A 19 -1.29 -2.94 -9.43
CA CYS A 19 -1.19 -3.43 -10.82
C CYS A 19 -0.32 -4.69 -10.90
N GLY A 20 0.78 -4.75 -10.16
CA GLY A 20 1.62 -5.95 -10.06
C GLY A 20 0.88 -7.14 -9.46
N LEU A 21 0.20 -6.94 -8.33
CA LEU A 21 -0.60 -7.95 -7.64
C LEU A 21 -1.70 -8.52 -8.54
N GLU A 22 -2.44 -7.67 -9.25
CA GLU A 22 -3.50 -8.12 -10.16
C GLU A 22 -2.93 -8.91 -11.35
N ARG A 23 -1.79 -8.48 -11.92
CA ARG A 23 -1.11 -9.24 -12.98
C ARG A 23 -0.64 -10.61 -12.48
N TYR A 24 -0.08 -10.67 -11.28
CA TYR A 24 0.29 -11.93 -10.63
C TYR A 24 -0.94 -12.82 -10.45
N ARG A 25 -2.05 -12.29 -9.93
CA ARG A 25 -3.31 -13.04 -9.76
C ARG A 25 -3.87 -13.57 -11.07
N LEU A 26 -3.81 -12.80 -12.15
CA LEU A 26 -4.29 -13.27 -13.45
C LEU A 26 -3.46 -14.45 -13.98
N ALA A 27 -2.15 -14.45 -13.74
CA ALA A 27 -1.23 -15.52 -14.17
C ALA A 27 -1.30 -16.76 -13.26
N HIS A 28 -1.36 -16.58 -11.94
CA HIS A 28 -1.21 -17.65 -10.95
C HIS A 28 -2.53 -18.06 -10.28
N ARG A 29 -3.63 -17.32 -10.51
CA ARG A 29 -4.95 -17.50 -9.88
C ARG A 29 -4.99 -17.28 -8.37
N CYS A 30 -3.90 -16.82 -7.77
CA CYS A 30 -3.79 -16.40 -6.37
C CYS A 30 -2.92 -15.14 -6.27
N TYR A 31 -3.00 -14.41 -5.16
CA TYR A 31 -2.02 -13.37 -4.84
C TYR A 31 -0.74 -13.98 -4.23
N PRO A 32 0.43 -13.33 -4.40
CA PRO A 32 1.70 -13.86 -3.87
C PRO A 32 1.71 -13.86 -2.33
N GLU A 33 2.53 -14.70 -1.71
CA GLU A 33 2.67 -14.68 -0.24
C GLU A 33 3.39 -13.41 0.23
N THR A 34 4.26 -12.85 -0.60
CA THR A 34 5.07 -11.67 -0.32
C THR A 34 5.07 -10.69 -1.49
N LEU A 35 5.24 -9.39 -1.22
CA LEU A 35 5.42 -8.38 -2.27
C LEU A 35 6.69 -8.59 -3.12
N ALA A 36 7.70 -9.27 -2.56
CA ALA A 36 8.96 -9.51 -3.25
C ALA A 36 8.79 -10.36 -4.51
N GLU A 37 7.80 -11.27 -4.53
CA GLU A 37 7.47 -12.13 -5.67
C GLU A 37 6.92 -11.37 -6.88
N LEU A 38 6.57 -10.09 -6.72
CA LEU A 38 6.17 -9.25 -7.86
C LEU A 38 7.36 -8.85 -8.72
N ALA A 39 8.55 -8.74 -8.15
CA ALA A 39 9.74 -8.29 -8.86
C ALA A 39 10.54 -9.49 -9.43
N PRO A 40 11.16 -9.35 -10.62
CA PRO A 40 11.05 -8.23 -11.56
C PRO A 40 9.89 -8.39 -12.57
N ALA A 41 9.13 -9.50 -12.51
CA ALA A 41 8.23 -9.89 -13.58
C ALA A 41 6.97 -9.01 -13.73
N TYR A 42 6.50 -8.46 -12.61
CA TYR A 42 5.25 -7.69 -12.54
C TYR A 42 5.48 -6.22 -12.12
N VAL A 43 6.61 -5.93 -11.47
CA VAL A 43 7.12 -4.59 -11.11
C VAL A 43 8.65 -4.57 -11.21
N ASP A 44 9.25 -3.42 -11.53
CA ASP A 44 10.71 -3.32 -11.73
C ASP A 44 11.52 -3.62 -10.45
N ALA A 45 10.99 -3.23 -9.29
CA ALA A 45 11.57 -3.47 -7.97
C ALA A 45 10.46 -3.56 -6.93
N VAL A 46 10.76 -4.14 -5.76
CA VAL A 46 9.82 -4.24 -4.64
C VAL A 46 9.36 -2.83 -4.24
N PRO A 47 8.05 -2.52 -4.32
CA PRO A 47 7.53 -1.20 -3.99
C PRO A 47 7.81 -0.86 -2.53
N ARG A 48 8.40 0.32 -2.31
CA ARG A 48 8.78 0.81 -0.99
C ARG A 48 7.84 1.92 -0.53
N ASP A 49 7.54 1.93 0.75
CA ASP A 49 6.86 3.01 1.43
C ASP A 49 7.70 4.29 1.36
N VAL A 50 7.08 5.38 0.93
CA VAL A 50 7.74 6.69 0.79
C VAL A 50 8.05 7.33 2.15
N ILE A 51 7.40 6.87 3.22
CA ILE A 51 7.57 7.42 4.56
C ILE A 51 8.81 6.85 5.25
N ASP A 52 8.93 5.53 5.29
CA ASP A 52 9.98 4.85 6.08
C ASP A 52 11.02 4.09 5.24
N GLY A 53 10.84 4.05 3.91
CA GLY A 53 11.74 3.40 2.96
C GLY A 53 11.72 1.87 2.99
N GLN A 54 10.90 1.25 3.84
CA GLN A 54 10.70 -0.20 3.91
C GLN A 54 9.75 -0.66 2.79
N PRO A 55 9.64 -1.96 2.49
CA PRO A 55 8.57 -2.45 1.61
C PRO A 55 7.18 -1.99 2.10
N LEU A 56 6.26 -1.74 1.17
CA LEU A 56 4.85 -1.51 1.54
C LEU A 56 4.33 -2.68 2.40
N ARG A 57 3.38 -2.38 3.29
CA ARG A 57 2.80 -3.41 4.16
C ARG A 57 1.77 -4.18 3.36
N TYR A 58 1.94 -5.49 3.31
CA TYR A 58 1.12 -6.37 2.51
C TYR A 58 0.72 -7.59 3.33
N ARG A 59 -0.56 -7.95 3.27
CA ARG A 59 -1.08 -9.14 3.93
C ARG A 59 -2.19 -9.77 3.08
N ARG A 60 -2.07 -11.06 2.80
CA ARG A 60 -3.17 -11.84 2.22
C ARG A 60 -4.30 -12.02 3.24
N LEU A 61 -5.53 -11.99 2.77
CA LEU A 61 -6.73 -12.27 3.55
C LEU A 61 -7.31 -13.63 3.16
N ALA A 62 -8.11 -14.21 4.06
CA ALA A 62 -8.63 -15.58 3.92
C ALA A 62 -9.63 -15.75 2.75
N ASP A 63 -10.24 -14.67 2.28
CA ASP A 63 -11.22 -14.62 1.19
C ASP A 63 -10.58 -14.41 -0.20
N GLY A 64 -9.26 -14.50 -0.30
CA GLY A 64 -8.54 -14.23 -1.53
C GLY A 64 -8.37 -12.73 -1.82
N ALA A 65 -8.73 -11.84 -0.89
CA ALA A 65 -8.37 -10.43 -0.93
C ALA A 65 -6.96 -10.19 -0.33
N PHE A 66 -6.54 -8.94 -0.33
CA PHE A 66 -5.32 -8.50 0.34
C PHE A 66 -5.52 -7.11 0.97
N LYS A 67 -4.70 -6.82 1.98
CA LYS A 67 -4.44 -5.46 2.45
C LYS A 67 -3.11 -4.98 1.90
N LEU A 68 -3.07 -3.73 1.46
CA LEU A 68 -1.84 -3.03 1.09
C LEU A 68 -1.88 -1.62 1.66
N PHE A 69 -0.83 -1.20 2.38
CA PHE A 69 -0.80 0.12 3.01
C PHE A 69 0.62 0.67 3.22
N SER A 70 0.69 2.00 3.37
CA SER A 70 1.84 2.73 3.89
C SER A 70 1.56 3.17 5.33
N VAL A 71 2.61 3.35 6.13
CA VAL A 71 2.50 3.76 7.55
C VAL A 71 2.00 5.19 7.76
N GLY A 72 1.81 5.96 6.68
CA GLY A 72 1.29 7.33 6.77
C GLY A 72 2.23 8.33 7.45
N LEU A 73 1.81 9.59 7.57
CA LEU A 73 2.71 10.68 8.00
C LEU A 73 3.15 10.62 9.47
N ASN A 74 2.49 9.82 10.32
CA ASN A 74 2.94 9.59 11.70
C ASN A 74 4.14 8.62 11.76
N GLY A 75 4.47 7.93 10.66
CA GLY A 75 5.55 6.95 10.59
C GLY A 75 5.33 5.73 11.48
N THR A 76 4.11 5.52 11.97
CA THR A 76 3.74 4.41 12.86
C THR A 76 2.89 3.43 12.07
N ASP A 77 3.28 2.15 12.07
CA ASP A 77 2.41 1.10 11.52
C ASP A 77 1.22 0.88 12.47
N ASP A 78 0.04 1.31 12.04
CA ASP A 78 -1.21 1.20 12.80
C ASP A 78 -2.01 -0.08 12.42
N ASP A 79 -1.31 -1.14 11.99
CA ASP A 79 -1.83 -2.46 11.53
C ASP A 79 -2.85 -2.38 10.38
N GLY A 80 -2.64 -1.42 9.48
CA GLY A 80 -3.52 -1.11 8.36
C GLY A 80 -4.80 -0.40 8.79
N SER A 81 -4.77 0.35 9.90
CA SER A 81 -5.89 1.17 10.35
C SER A 81 -5.94 2.48 9.55
N PRO A 82 -6.97 2.70 8.71
CA PRO A 82 -6.96 3.79 7.75
C PRO A 82 -7.02 5.16 8.45
N SER A 83 -6.16 6.07 7.99
CA SER A 83 -6.16 7.49 8.36
C SER A 83 -7.51 8.16 8.08
N ASP A 84 -8.01 9.03 8.97
CA ASP A 84 -9.17 9.87 8.67
C ASP A 84 -8.78 11.03 7.74
N TRP A 85 -8.82 10.78 6.44
CA TRP A 85 -8.41 11.74 5.42
C TRP A 85 -9.22 13.06 5.42
N LYS A 86 -10.35 13.13 6.14
CA LYS A 86 -11.24 14.30 6.19
C LYS A 86 -10.72 15.40 7.10
N THR A 87 -9.93 15.05 8.12
CA THR A 87 -9.38 16.00 9.08
C THR A 87 -7.89 16.20 8.84
N ASP A 88 -7.36 17.37 9.18
CA ASP A 88 -5.92 17.61 9.01
C ASP A 88 -5.11 16.80 10.04
N GLU A 89 -5.65 16.60 11.25
CA GLU A 89 -5.12 15.60 12.19
C GLU A 89 -5.19 14.20 11.60
N GLY A 90 -6.34 13.80 11.04
CA GLY A 90 -6.54 12.47 10.50
C GLY A 90 -5.64 12.16 9.30
N ARG A 91 -5.30 13.14 8.45
CA ARG A 91 -4.27 12.95 7.40
C ARG A 91 -2.86 12.71 7.95
N ARG A 92 -2.62 13.17 9.18
CA ARG A 92 -1.34 13.04 9.89
C ARG A 92 -1.27 11.82 10.79
N THR A 93 -2.35 11.04 10.92
CA THR A 93 -2.44 9.89 11.82
C THR A 93 -3.02 8.67 11.12
N GLY A 94 -2.50 7.48 11.36
CA GLY A 94 -3.00 6.26 10.74
C GLY A 94 -2.34 5.93 9.41
N ASP A 95 -2.64 4.73 8.94
CA ASP A 95 -2.07 4.17 7.72
C ASP A 95 -2.81 4.62 6.46
N TRP A 96 -2.08 4.69 5.36
CA TRP A 96 -2.62 5.00 4.04
C TRP A 96 -2.98 3.71 3.30
N CYS A 97 -4.19 3.22 3.55
CA CYS A 97 -4.66 1.91 3.11
C CYS A 97 -5.28 1.89 1.71
N TRP A 98 -5.07 0.75 1.02
CA TRP A 98 -5.81 0.32 -0.15
C TRP A 98 -6.50 -1.05 0.09
N PRO A 99 -7.75 -1.26 -0.39
CA PRO A 99 -8.64 -0.23 -0.92
C PRO A 99 -8.98 0.80 0.16
N GLN A 100 -9.20 2.05 -0.24
CA GLN A 100 -9.73 3.03 0.71
C GLN A 100 -11.09 2.52 1.21
N PRO A 101 -11.35 2.58 2.53
CA PRO A 101 -12.61 2.10 3.07
C PRO A 101 -13.78 2.75 2.33
N ALA A 102 -14.74 1.90 1.90
CA ALA A 102 -15.98 2.38 1.33
C ALA A 102 -16.72 3.24 2.35
N LYS A 103 -17.40 4.28 1.84
CA LYS A 103 -18.13 5.31 2.61
C LYS A 103 -19.09 4.74 3.64
#